data_AF-A0A838RIY9-F1
#
_entry.id   AF-A0A838RIY9-F1
#
_cell.length_a   1.000
_cell.length_b   1.000
_cell.length_c   1.000
_cell.angle_alpha   90.00
_cell.angle_beta   90.00
_cell.angle_gamma   90.00
#
_symmetry.space_group_name_H-M   'P 1'
#
loop_
_entity.id
_entity.type
_entity.pdbx_description
1 polymer ?
#
loop_
_entity_poly.entity_id
_entity_poly.type
_entity_poly.pdbx_seq_one_letter_code
_entity_poly.pdbx_strand_id
1 'polypeptide(L)'
;MTLNRNRARILLQEANFRDLFIEELGWDRFGEQVQSRVEQEHFMLQGVAEKRGVAVFVCKVAGEMPLSTTRRKIDQEVVKIYREHLIIYLEESSGGQIWQWVRREPGRPFASREHRYEPGQAGEALLQRLELIAFTLEEEAGLTLVDTNSRVRAAFDVERATKRFYDQFKKERDAFQTFLEGISDIEMARWYASVMLNRLMFLYFIQKKHFLGGNVNYLAEQLKEHPGEDTFYLA
;
A
#
# COMPACT_ATOMS: atom_id res chain seq x y z
N MET A 1 -14.88 -7.52 2.88
CA MET A 1 -14.96 -8.65 1.93
C MET A 1 -13.57 -9.23 1.73
N THR A 2 -13.43 -10.55 1.81
CA THR A 2 -12.21 -11.28 1.45
C THR A 2 -12.11 -11.44 -0.08
N LEU A 3 -10.90 -11.32 -0.63
CA LEU A 3 -10.61 -11.46 -2.06
C LEU A 3 -11.20 -12.76 -2.65
N ASN A 4 -11.97 -12.67 -3.73
CA ASN A 4 -12.32 -13.86 -4.51
C ASN A 4 -11.20 -14.18 -5.49
N ARG A 5 -10.29 -15.09 -5.10
CA ARG A 5 -9.14 -15.49 -5.92
C ARG A 5 -9.50 -15.94 -7.34
N ASN A 6 -10.64 -16.60 -7.53
CA ASN A 6 -11.02 -17.08 -8.85
C ASN A 6 -11.41 -15.92 -9.76
N ARG A 7 -12.20 -14.97 -9.24
CA ARG A 7 -12.58 -13.78 -9.98
C ARG A 7 -11.38 -12.86 -10.23
N ALA A 8 -10.53 -12.65 -9.22
CA ALA A 8 -9.29 -11.89 -9.36
C ALA A 8 -8.36 -12.47 -10.44
N ARG A 9 -8.28 -13.80 -10.56
CA ARG A 9 -7.50 -14.46 -11.62
C ARG A 9 -8.06 -14.19 -13.01
N ILE A 10 -9.38 -14.26 -13.18
CA ILE A 10 -10.04 -13.96 -14.45
C ILE A 10 -9.75 -12.50 -14.85
N LEU A 11 -9.97 -11.55 -13.94
CA LEU A 11 -9.73 -10.13 -14.18
C LEU A 11 -8.25 -9.84 -14.49
N LEU A 12 -7.31 -10.55 -13.84
CA LEU A 12 -5.88 -10.44 -14.12
C LEU A 12 -5.54 -10.93 -15.53
N GLN A 13 -6.13 -12.04 -15.98
CA GLN A 13 -5.94 -12.58 -17.33
C GLN A 13 -6.54 -11.69 -18.41
N GLU A 14 -7.69 -11.08 -18.13
CA GLU A 14 -8.38 -10.15 -19.03
C GLU A 14 -7.76 -8.73 -19.01
N ALA A 15 -6.73 -8.51 -18.19
CA ALA A 15 -6.13 -7.19 -17.94
C ALA A 15 -7.16 -6.13 -17.50
N ASN A 16 -8.24 -6.55 -16.84
CA ASN A 16 -9.26 -5.68 -16.27
C ASN A 16 -8.85 -5.20 -14.87
N PHE A 17 -7.84 -4.33 -14.85
CA PHE A 17 -7.26 -3.83 -13.60
C PHE A 17 -8.21 -2.95 -12.81
N ARG A 18 -9.13 -2.23 -13.47
CA ARG A 18 -10.08 -1.37 -12.75
C ARG A 18 -10.99 -2.19 -11.85
N ASP A 19 -11.61 -3.24 -12.40
CA ASP A 19 -12.51 -4.09 -11.61
C ASP A 19 -11.72 -4.95 -10.61
N LEU A 20 -10.52 -5.40 -10.98
CA LEU A 20 -9.62 -6.10 -10.06
C LEU A 20 -9.35 -5.25 -8.81
N PHE A 21 -8.99 -3.98 -8.98
CA PHE A 21 -8.66 -3.14 -7.84
C PHE A 21 -9.89 -2.68 -7.05
N ILE A 22 -10.95 -2.27 -7.74
CA ILE A 22 -12.12 -1.70 -7.08
C ILE A 22 -12.98 -2.78 -6.44
N GLU A 23 -13.35 -3.80 -7.22
CA GLU A 23 -14.35 -4.77 -6.79
C GLU A 23 -13.73 -5.89 -5.95
N GLU A 24 -12.51 -6.31 -6.27
CA GLU A 24 -11.86 -7.44 -5.61
C GLU A 24 -10.89 -7.03 -4.49
N LEU A 25 -10.22 -5.88 -4.64
CA LEU A 25 -9.23 -5.40 -3.67
C LEU A 25 -9.74 -4.27 -2.76
N GLY A 26 -10.93 -3.71 -3.02
CA GLY A 26 -11.50 -2.64 -2.17
C GLY A 26 -10.78 -1.29 -2.29
N TRP A 27 -10.22 -1.02 -3.48
CA TRP A 27 -9.61 0.28 -3.79
C TRP A 27 -10.65 1.27 -4.33
N ASP A 28 -10.29 2.54 -4.30
CA ASP A 28 -11.17 3.64 -4.65
C ASP A 28 -11.06 3.97 -6.14
N ARG A 29 -12.13 4.52 -6.70
CA ARG A 29 -12.17 4.94 -8.10
C ARG A 29 -11.16 6.05 -8.35
N PHE A 30 -10.32 5.83 -9.35
CA PHE A 30 -9.33 6.80 -9.79
C PHE A 30 -9.27 6.82 -11.32
N GLY A 31 -8.87 7.95 -11.90
CA GLY A 31 -8.95 8.15 -13.35
C GLY A 31 -8.00 9.19 -13.93
N GLU A 32 -7.09 9.76 -13.13
CA GLU A 32 -6.14 10.73 -13.65
C GLU A 32 -5.13 10.07 -14.61
N GLN A 33 -4.59 10.87 -15.52
CA GLN A 33 -3.61 10.43 -16.49
C GLN A 33 -2.30 11.17 -16.28
N VAL A 34 -1.20 10.43 -16.39
CA VAL A 34 0.15 10.99 -16.35
C VAL A 34 0.83 10.68 -17.67
N GLN A 35 1.39 11.71 -18.30
CA GLN A 35 2.25 11.52 -19.46
C GLN A 35 3.70 11.57 -19.01
N SER A 36 4.46 10.53 -19.35
CA SER A 36 5.90 10.48 -19.13
C SER A 36 6.60 10.56 -20.47
N ARG A 37 7.61 11.43 -20.58
CA ARG A 37 8.49 11.51 -21.74
C ARG A 37 9.86 10.95 -21.36
N VAL A 38 10.24 9.84 -21.99
CA VAL A 38 11.54 9.22 -21.77
C VAL A 38 12.25 9.16 -23.12
N GLU A 39 13.37 9.86 -23.21
CA GLU A 39 14.13 10.01 -24.46
C GLU A 39 13.26 10.66 -25.55
N GLN A 40 12.89 9.92 -26.59
CA GLN A 40 12.01 10.40 -27.67
C GLN A 40 10.62 9.74 -27.65
N GLU A 41 10.35 8.86 -26.68
CA GLU A 41 9.09 8.14 -26.57
C GLU A 41 8.16 8.76 -25.51
N HIS A 42 6.86 8.65 -25.78
CA HIS A 42 5.80 9.11 -24.89
C HIS A 42 5.06 7.92 -24.32
N PHE A 43 5.04 7.82 -22.99
CA PHE A 43 4.33 6.80 -22.25
C PHE A 43 3.11 7.43 -21.58
N MET A 44 1.94 6.84 -21.82
CA MET A 44 0.68 7.26 -21.21
C MET A 44 0.35 6.31 -20.05
N LEU A 45 0.28 6.86 -18.85
CA LEU A 45 -0.08 6.14 -17.64
C LEU A 45 -1.51 6.50 -17.24
N GLN A 46 -2.41 5.52 -17.34
CA GLN A 46 -3.80 5.66 -16.95
C GLN A 46 -3.99 5.23 -15.51
N GLY A 47 -4.47 6.13 -14.65
CA GLY A 47 -4.90 5.80 -13.31
C GLY A 47 -6.12 4.89 -13.34
N VAL A 48 -6.05 3.75 -12.64
CA VAL A 48 -7.15 2.75 -12.60
C VAL A 48 -7.80 2.66 -11.23
N ALA A 49 -7.03 2.85 -10.17
CA ALA A 49 -7.49 2.85 -8.79
C ALA A 49 -6.54 3.64 -7.89
N GLU A 50 -7.02 4.04 -6.73
CA GLU A 50 -6.24 4.73 -5.71
C GLU A 50 -6.69 4.25 -4.32
N LYS A 51 -5.79 4.27 -3.35
CA LYS A 51 -6.15 4.03 -1.95
C LYS A 51 -5.29 4.90 -1.04
N ARG A 52 -5.93 5.80 -0.30
CA ARG A 52 -5.32 6.65 0.74
C ARG A 52 -4.02 7.36 0.32
N GLY A 53 -3.88 7.80 -0.91
CA GLY A 53 -2.75 8.50 -1.53
C GLY A 53 -1.81 7.60 -2.34
N VAL A 54 -2.08 6.29 -2.42
CA VAL A 54 -1.33 5.36 -3.30
C VAL A 54 -2.09 5.15 -4.59
N ALA A 55 -1.52 5.57 -5.72
CA ALA A 55 -2.16 5.44 -7.03
C ALA A 55 -1.69 4.19 -7.79
N VAL A 56 -2.59 3.57 -8.55
CA VAL A 56 -2.26 2.49 -9.49
C VAL A 56 -2.41 3.00 -10.90
N PHE A 57 -1.32 2.91 -11.66
CA PHE A 57 -1.27 3.30 -13.05
C PHE A 57 -1.10 2.10 -13.96
N VAL A 58 -1.73 2.13 -15.12
CA VAL A 58 -1.52 1.19 -16.21
C VAL A 58 -0.87 1.92 -17.37
N CYS A 59 0.29 1.42 -17.82
CA CYS A 59 0.97 1.87 -19.01
C CYS A 59 0.80 0.80 -20.09
N LYS A 60 -0.06 1.07 -21.08
CA LYS A 60 -0.21 0.19 -22.24
C LYS A 60 0.96 0.39 -23.20
N VAL A 61 1.49 -0.70 -23.72
CA VAL A 61 2.66 -0.71 -24.60
C VAL A 61 2.26 -1.46 -25.88
N ALA A 62 2.23 -0.73 -26.99
CA ALA A 62 1.87 -1.27 -28.31
C ALA A 62 3.01 -2.09 -28.94
N GLY A 63 4.26 -1.79 -28.58
CA GLY A 63 5.46 -2.51 -29.03
C GLY A 63 6.01 -3.45 -27.95
N GLU A 64 7.31 -3.72 -28.04
CA GLU A 64 7.99 -4.54 -27.04
C GLU A 64 7.94 -3.89 -25.64
N MET A 65 7.74 -4.72 -24.63
CA MET A 65 7.84 -4.32 -23.23
C MET A 65 9.13 -3.51 -22.97
N PRO A 66 9.06 -2.29 -22.37
CA PRO A 66 10.22 -1.42 -22.21
C PRO A 66 11.34 -2.10 -21.41
N LEU A 67 12.58 -1.65 -21.50
CA LEU A 67 13.63 -2.17 -20.64
C LEU A 67 13.48 -1.67 -19.19
N SER A 68 14.12 -2.36 -18.25
CA SER A 68 14.08 -1.97 -16.83
C SER A 68 14.65 -0.57 -16.59
N THR A 69 15.61 -0.13 -17.39
CA THR A 69 16.15 1.24 -17.38
C THR A 69 15.10 2.28 -17.79
N THR A 70 14.34 2.00 -18.86
CA THR A 70 13.23 2.85 -19.33
C THR A 70 12.13 2.93 -18.28
N ARG A 71 11.71 1.79 -17.71
CA ARG A 71 10.72 1.75 -16.62
C ARG A 71 11.15 2.57 -15.38
N ARG A 72 12.43 2.56 -15.03
CA ARG A 72 12.95 3.41 -13.95
C ARG A 72 12.88 4.90 -14.28
N LYS A 73 13.11 5.30 -15.53
CA LYS A 73 12.95 6.70 -15.96
C LYS A 73 11.47 7.11 -15.95
N ILE A 74 10.56 6.22 -16.36
CA ILE A 74 9.12 6.45 -16.26
C ILE A 74 8.71 6.67 -14.79
N ASP A 75 9.15 5.80 -13.88
CA ASP A 75 8.91 5.94 -12.44
C ASP A 75 9.39 7.31 -11.89
N GLN A 76 10.55 7.79 -12.34
CA GLN A 76 11.11 9.10 -11.96
C GLN A 76 10.28 10.29 -12.46
N GLU A 77 9.54 10.14 -13.56
CA GLU A 77 8.61 11.17 -14.01
C GLU A 77 7.30 11.11 -13.23
N VAL A 78 6.76 9.90 -13.01
CA VAL A 78 5.50 9.70 -12.27
C VAL A 78 5.62 10.17 -10.82
N VAL A 79 6.77 9.92 -10.16
CA VAL A 79 6.99 10.29 -8.76
C VAL A 79 6.91 11.81 -8.51
N LYS A 80 7.12 12.64 -9.54
CA LYS A 80 7.00 14.11 -9.45
C LYS A 80 5.55 14.54 -9.23
N ILE A 81 4.59 13.70 -9.62
CA ILE A 81 3.15 13.96 -9.54
C ILE A 81 2.53 13.11 -8.44
N TYR A 82 2.77 11.79 -8.47
CA TYR A 82 2.30 10.83 -7.47
C TYR A 82 3.47 10.16 -6.81
N ARG A 83 3.76 10.56 -5.57
CA ARG A 83 4.90 10.03 -4.83
C ARG A 83 4.78 8.51 -4.57
N GLU A 84 3.60 8.08 -4.14
CA GLU A 84 3.31 6.68 -3.81
C GLU A 84 2.47 6.08 -4.93
N HIS A 85 3.03 5.10 -5.63
CA HIS A 85 2.35 4.48 -6.76
C HIS A 85 2.84 3.06 -7.07
N LEU A 86 2.00 2.35 -7.81
CA LEU A 86 2.27 1.07 -8.49
C LEU A 86 2.04 1.28 -10.00
N ILE A 87 2.99 0.85 -10.83
CA ILE A 87 2.83 0.91 -12.30
C ILE A 87 2.72 -0.51 -12.85
N ILE A 88 1.68 -0.75 -13.64
CA ILE A 88 1.46 -2.00 -14.36
C ILE A 88 1.71 -1.71 -15.85
N TYR A 89 2.76 -2.28 -16.40
CA TYR A 89 3.02 -2.26 -17.83
C TYR A 89 2.28 -3.43 -18.47
N LEU A 90 1.49 -3.16 -19.50
CA LEU A 90 0.73 -4.16 -20.25
C LEU A 90 1.16 -4.12 -21.71
N GLU A 91 1.71 -5.23 -22.19
CA GLU A 91 2.00 -5.42 -23.61
C GLU A 91 0.70 -5.80 -24.34
N GLU A 92 0.26 -4.98 -25.29
CA GLU A 92 -1.06 -5.12 -25.92
C GLU A 92 -1.15 -6.34 -26.85
N SER A 93 -0.02 -6.80 -27.39
CA SER A 93 0.04 -7.91 -28.35
C SER A 93 -0.07 -9.27 -27.68
N SER A 94 0.59 -9.45 -26.54
CA SER A 94 0.70 -10.72 -25.83
C SER A 94 -0.19 -10.79 -24.58
N GLY A 95 -0.58 -9.63 -24.04
CA GLY A 95 -1.18 -9.49 -22.71
C GLY A 95 -0.18 -9.63 -21.56
N GLY A 96 1.13 -9.71 -21.85
CA GLY A 96 2.21 -9.79 -20.86
C GLY A 96 2.25 -8.57 -19.95
N GLN A 97 2.56 -8.80 -18.67
CA GLN A 97 2.45 -7.79 -17.63
C GLN A 97 3.74 -7.66 -16.82
N ILE A 98 4.10 -6.42 -16.49
CA ILE A 98 5.14 -6.12 -15.49
C ILE A 98 4.55 -5.19 -14.44
N TRP A 99 4.54 -5.68 -13.21
CA TRP A 99 4.08 -4.96 -12.03
C TRP A 99 5.28 -4.37 -11.31
N GLN A 100 5.44 -3.05 -11.38
CA GLN A 100 6.58 -2.33 -10.82
C GLN A 100 6.18 -1.51 -9.61
N TRP A 101 6.86 -1.75 -8.49
CA TRP A 101 6.82 -0.90 -7.31
C TRP A 101 8.24 -0.51 -6.91
N VAL A 102 8.45 0.74 -6.54
CA VAL A 102 9.76 1.24 -6.12
C VAL A 102 9.75 1.57 -4.63
N ARG A 103 10.71 1.00 -3.91
CA ARG A 103 10.93 1.30 -2.49
C ARG A 103 11.44 2.72 -2.32
N ARG A 104 10.72 3.53 -1.53
CA ARG A 104 11.02 4.94 -1.29
C ARG A 104 11.23 5.23 0.19
N GLU A 105 12.31 4.70 0.75
CA GLU A 105 12.71 4.96 2.14
C GLU A 105 13.79 6.05 2.24
N PRO A 106 13.61 7.09 3.08
CA PRO A 106 14.66 8.07 3.32
C PRO A 106 15.92 7.39 3.88
N GLY A 107 17.06 7.61 3.23
CA GLY A 107 18.37 7.05 3.65
C GLY A 107 18.68 5.65 3.11
N ARG A 108 17.79 5.05 2.30
CA ARG A 108 18.08 3.81 1.55
C ARG A 108 18.03 4.08 0.04
N PRO A 109 18.84 3.38 -0.77
CA PRO A 109 18.76 3.51 -2.22
C PRO A 109 17.40 3.05 -2.72
N PHE A 110 16.87 3.77 -3.73
CA PHE A 110 15.66 3.37 -4.43
C PHE A 110 15.84 1.97 -5.02
N ALA A 111 14.92 1.08 -4.67
CA ALA A 111 14.98 -0.30 -5.10
C ALA A 111 13.72 -0.63 -5.89
N SER A 112 13.88 -0.78 -7.21
CA SER A 112 12.79 -1.22 -8.09
C SER A 112 12.52 -2.70 -7.89
N ARG A 113 11.27 -3.04 -7.62
CA ARG A 113 10.76 -4.40 -7.51
C ARG A 113 9.81 -4.63 -8.67
N GLU A 114 10.06 -5.69 -9.42
CA GLU A 114 9.23 -6.06 -10.56
C GLU A 114 8.68 -7.47 -10.33
N HIS A 115 7.42 -7.66 -10.68
CA HIS A 115 6.80 -8.96 -10.79
C HIS A 115 6.29 -9.11 -12.22
N ARG A 116 6.74 -10.15 -12.92
CA ARG A 116 6.27 -10.45 -14.27
C ARG A 116 5.11 -11.42 -14.21
N TYR A 117 4.13 -11.23 -15.07
CA TYR A 117 3.02 -12.14 -15.23
C TYR A 117 2.71 -12.29 -16.72
N GLU A 118 2.57 -13.53 -17.17
CA GLU A 118 2.18 -13.83 -18.55
C GLU A 118 0.79 -14.47 -18.57
N PRO A 119 -0.11 -14.08 -19.51
CA PRO A 119 -1.38 -14.75 -19.69
C PRO A 119 -1.22 -16.26 -19.86
N GLY A 120 -2.13 -17.03 -19.27
CA GLY A 120 -2.05 -18.49 -19.22
C GLY A 120 -1.28 -19.04 -18.02
N GLN A 121 -0.52 -18.22 -17.29
CA GLN A 121 0.01 -18.61 -15.98
C GLN A 121 -1.09 -18.57 -14.91
N ALA A 122 -1.00 -19.47 -13.93
CA ALA A 122 -1.91 -19.51 -12.79
C ALA A 122 -1.87 -18.21 -11.94
N GLY A 123 -0.74 -17.49 -11.96
CA GLY A 123 -0.58 -16.19 -11.30
C GLY A 123 -0.53 -16.24 -9.78
N GLU A 124 -0.40 -17.42 -9.15
CA GLU A 124 -0.51 -17.59 -7.69
C GLU A 124 0.40 -16.66 -6.87
N ALA A 125 1.65 -16.47 -7.28
CA ALA A 125 2.56 -15.58 -6.58
C ALA A 125 2.12 -14.12 -6.65
N LEU A 126 1.55 -13.67 -7.78
CA LEU A 126 0.98 -12.33 -7.90
C LEU A 126 -0.32 -12.22 -7.10
N LEU A 127 -1.21 -13.22 -7.18
CA LEU A 127 -2.46 -13.26 -6.42
C LEU A 127 -2.20 -13.18 -4.91
N GLN A 128 -1.21 -13.91 -4.39
CA GLN A 128 -0.79 -13.81 -2.98
C GLN A 128 -0.31 -12.40 -2.60
N ARG A 129 0.33 -11.67 -3.52
CA ARG A 129 0.72 -10.28 -3.29
C ARG A 129 -0.48 -9.34 -3.32
N LEU A 130 -1.41 -9.57 -4.25
CA LEU A 130 -2.64 -8.78 -4.36
C LEU A 130 -3.51 -8.94 -3.11
N GLU A 131 -3.58 -10.11 -2.50
CA GLU A 131 -4.26 -10.32 -1.22
C GLU A 131 -3.74 -9.43 -0.09
N LEU A 132 -2.43 -9.19 -0.06
CA LEU A 132 -1.83 -8.35 0.98
C LEU A 132 -2.22 -6.88 0.84
N ILE A 133 -2.74 -6.48 -0.32
CA ILE A 133 -3.24 -5.13 -0.60
C ILE A 133 -4.75 -5.10 -0.83
N ALA A 134 -5.47 -6.16 -0.46
CA ALA A 134 -6.92 -6.14 -0.38
C ALA A 134 -7.36 -5.46 0.92
N PHE A 135 -8.39 -4.63 0.83
CA PHE A 135 -8.96 -3.89 1.96
C PHE A 135 -10.44 -4.22 2.11
N THR A 136 -10.87 -4.54 3.32
CA THR A 136 -12.30 -4.70 3.62
C THR A 136 -12.95 -3.37 3.95
N LEU A 137 -14.29 -3.31 3.83
CA LEU A 137 -15.08 -2.14 4.26
C LEU A 137 -14.89 -1.85 5.76
N GLU A 138 -14.70 -2.86 6.62
CA GLU A 138 -14.43 -2.63 8.04
C GLU A 138 -13.05 -1.99 8.27
N GLU A 139 -12.06 -2.34 7.45
CA GLU A 139 -10.70 -1.77 7.55
C GLU A 139 -10.67 -0.30 7.10
N GLU A 140 -11.56 0.10 6.20
CA GLU A 140 -11.55 1.41 5.57
C GLU A 140 -11.69 2.59 6.55
N ALA A 141 -12.52 2.44 7.58
CA ALA A 141 -12.77 3.47 8.59
C ALA A 141 -11.52 3.90 9.38
N GLY A 142 -10.52 3.01 9.48
CA GLY A 142 -9.25 3.27 10.18
C GLY A 142 -8.03 3.38 9.27
N LEU A 143 -8.18 3.17 7.95
CA LEU A 143 -7.07 3.01 7.02
C LEU A 143 -6.37 4.36 6.72
N THR A 144 -5.06 4.44 6.92
CA THR A 144 -4.24 5.61 6.60
C THR A 144 -3.34 5.38 5.38
N LEU A 145 -2.75 6.45 4.83
CA LEU A 145 -1.72 6.36 3.78
C LEU A 145 -0.55 5.46 4.20
N VAL A 146 -0.14 5.54 5.47
CA VAL A 146 1.00 4.77 5.98
C VAL A 146 0.66 3.29 6.05
N ASP A 147 -0.57 2.93 6.42
CA ASP A 147 -1.05 1.54 6.42
C ASP A 147 -1.09 0.98 5.00
N THR A 148 -1.65 1.74 4.06
CA THR A 148 -1.72 1.35 2.65
C THR A 148 -0.33 1.18 2.06
N ASN A 149 0.57 2.15 2.25
CA ASN A 149 1.93 2.06 1.74
C ASN A 149 2.70 0.90 2.39
N SER A 150 2.49 0.63 3.68
CA SER A 150 3.11 -0.51 4.37
C SER A 150 2.63 -1.85 3.80
N ARG A 151 1.35 -1.98 3.44
CA ARG A 151 0.81 -3.18 2.78
C ARG A 151 1.32 -3.35 1.35
N VAL A 152 1.33 -2.27 0.56
CA VAL A 152 1.89 -2.29 -0.81
C VAL A 152 3.38 -2.64 -0.77
N ARG A 153 4.12 -2.07 0.17
CA ARG A 153 5.50 -2.46 0.45
C ARG A 153 5.58 -3.93 0.83
N ALA A 154 4.74 -4.44 1.73
CA ALA A 154 4.79 -5.85 2.13
C ALA A 154 4.53 -6.80 0.95
N ALA A 155 3.61 -6.42 0.05
CA ALA A 155 3.28 -7.18 -1.14
C ALA A 155 4.41 -7.21 -2.17
N PHE A 156 5.14 -6.09 -2.37
CA PHE A 156 6.10 -5.97 -3.45
C PHE A 156 7.59 -5.93 -3.02
N ASP A 157 7.90 -5.61 -1.76
CA ASP A 157 9.24 -5.55 -1.14
C ASP A 157 9.48 -6.74 -0.20
N VAL A 158 9.64 -7.93 -0.77
CA VAL A 158 9.95 -9.14 0.00
C VAL A 158 11.40 -9.12 0.49
N GLU A 159 11.69 -8.32 1.53
CA GLU A 159 12.81 -8.53 2.46
C GLU A 159 12.27 -9.26 3.71
N ARG A 160 13.07 -10.17 4.29
CA ARG A 160 12.76 -11.00 5.49
C ARG A 160 12.19 -10.24 6.72
N ALA A 161 12.26 -8.92 6.75
CA ALA A 161 11.85 -8.08 7.87
C ALA A 161 10.31 -7.99 8.05
N THR A 162 9.52 -8.19 7.00
CA THR A 162 8.08 -7.93 7.02
C THR A 162 7.28 -8.97 7.79
N LYS A 163 7.70 -10.25 7.78
CA LYS A 163 7.06 -11.28 8.60
C LYS A 163 7.29 -11.06 10.09
N ARG A 164 8.53 -10.76 10.50
CA ARG A 164 8.86 -10.47 11.92
C ARG A 164 8.15 -9.22 12.42
N PHE A 165 8.07 -8.17 11.60
CA PHE A 165 7.33 -6.97 11.95
C PHE A 165 5.84 -7.28 12.14
N TYR A 166 5.23 -8.03 11.22
CA TYR A 166 3.81 -8.38 11.32
C TYR A 166 3.51 -9.30 12.51
N ASP A 167 4.33 -10.32 12.72
CA ASP A 167 4.21 -11.23 13.86
C ASP A 167 4.34 -10.45 15.19
N GLN A 168 5.29 -9.50 15.27
CA GLN A 168 5.45 -8.64 16.44
C GLN A 168 4.29 -7.66 16.58
N PHE A 169 3.86 -6.99 15.50
CA PHE A 169 2.76 -6.04 15.51
C PHE A 169 1.45 -6.70 15.94
N LYS A 170 1.16 -7.90 15.42
CA LYS A 170 0.02 -8.70 15.85
C LYS A 170 0.10 -9.03 17.34
N LYS A 171 1.27 -9.43 17.82
CA LYS A 171 1.50 -9.70 19.25
C LYS A 171 1.26 -8.46 20.12
N GLU A 172 1.82 -7.31 19.74
CA GLU A 172 1.62 -6.05 20.47
C GLU A 172 0.15 -5.59 20.43
N ARG A 173 -0.55 -5.79 19.31
CA ARG A 173 -1.98 -5.49 19.19
C ARG A 173 -2.86 -6.39 20.05
N ASP A 174 -2.61 -7.69 20.01
CA ASP A 174 -3.36 -8.65 20.81
C ASP A 174 -3.12 -8.39 22.31
N ALA A 175 -1.90 -7.96 22.70
CA ALA A 175 -1.61 -7.49 24.05
C ALA A 175 -2.31 -6.16 24.38
N PHE A 176 -2.26 -5.17 23.48
CA PHE A 176 -2.90 -3.87 23.66
C PHE A 176 -4.42 -4.00 23.86
N GLN A 177 -5.05 -4.92 23.13
CA GLN A 177 -6.47 -5.22 23.27
C GLN A 177 -6.84 -5.67 24.70
N THR A 178 -5.96 -6.36 25.42
CA THR A 178 -6.25 -6.80 26.81
C THR A 178 -6.27 -5.66 27.83
N PHE A 179 -5.72 -4.50 27.50
CA PHE A 179 -5.74 -3.32 28.37
C PHE A 179 -6.95 -2.40 28.13
N LEU A 180 -7.79 -2.71 27.12
CA LEU A 180 -8.98 -1.92 26.83
C LEU A 180 -10.11 -2.30 27.78
N GLU A 181 -10.49 -1.36 28.64
CA GLU A 181 -11.64 -1.46 29.53
C GLU A 181 -12.80 -0.60 28.99
N GLY A 182 -14.05 -0.99 29.25
CA GLY A 182 -15.24 -0.20 28.88
C GLY A 182 -15.80 -0.42 27.47
N ILE A 183 -15.16 -1.23 26.62
CA ILE A 183 -15.68 -1.61 25.30
C ILE A 183 -16.22 -3.06 25.36
N SER A 184 -17.54 -3.21 25.38
CA SER A 184 -18.22 -4.52 25.48
C SER A 184 -18.22 -5.32 24.17
N ASP A 185 -18.05 -4.64 23.04
CA ASP A 185 -17.98 -5.25 21.71
C ASP A 185 -16.51 -5.62 21.36
N ILE A 186 -16.27 -6.92 21.16
CA ILE A 186 -14.95 -7.48 20.86
C ILE A 186 -14.41 -6.98 19.51
N GLU A 187 -15.27 -6.79 18.51
CA GLU A 187 -14.87 -6.28 17.21
C GLU A 187 -14.51 -4.80 17.29
N MET A 188 -15.30 -4.03 18.02
CA MET A 188 -15.02 -2.61 18.28
C MET A 188 -13.71 -2.43 19.07
N ALA A 189 -13.47 -3.25 20.10
CA ALA A 189 -12.23 -3.22 20.87
C ALA A 189 -11.01 -3.55 20.01
N ARG A 190 -11.12 -4.55 19.12
CA ARG A 190 -10.06 -4.91 18.17
C ARG A 190 -9.78 -3.78 17.17
N TRP A 191 -10.84 -3.16 16.65
CA TRP A 191 -10.73 -2.02 15.74
C TRP A 191 -10.05 -0.84 16.44
N TYR A 192 -10.50 -0.50 17.65
CA TYR A 192 -9.94 0.59 18.44
C TYR A 192 -8.45 0.36 18.76
N ALA A 193 -8.09 -0.86 19.20
CA ALA A 193 -6.70 -1.25 19.43
C ALA A 193 -5.83 -1.05 18.19
N SER A 194 -6.34 -1.44 17.02
CA SER A 194 -5.63 -1.30 15.75
C SER A 194 -5.44 0.17 15.36
N VAL A 195 -6.49 0.99 15.50
CA VAL A 195 -6.44 2.43 15.21
C VAL A 195 -5.48 3.16 16.16
N MET A 196 -5.52 2.85 17.46
CA MET A 196 -4.63 3.45 18.46
C MET A 196 -3.17 3.09 18.20
N LEU A 197 -2.85 1.81 18.01
CA LEU A 197 -1.48 1.40 17.72
C LEU A 197 -0.97 2.00 16.40
N ASN A 198 -1.80 2.08 15.37
CA ASN A 198 -1.42 2.74 14.12
C ASN A 198 -1.12 4.23 14.32
N ARG A 199 -1.93 4.95 15.12
CA ARG A 199 -1.67 6.37 15.45
C ARG A 199 -0.38 6.54 16.26
N LEU A 200 -0.14 5.67 17.24
CA LEU A 200 1.11 5.69 18.03
C LEU A 200 2.33 5.38 17.17
N MET A 201 2.23 4.40 16.28
CA MET A 201 3.30 4.09 15.31
C MET A 201 3.55 5.25 14.35
N PHE A 202 2.49 5.91 13.87
CA PHE A 202 2.60 7.09 13.02
C PHE A 202 3.32 8.24 13.75
N LEU A 203 2.89 8.56 14.97
CA LEU A 203 3.53 9.56 15.83
C LEU A 203 5.00 9.21 16.10
N TYR A 204 5.29 7.93 16.38
CA TYR A 204 6.66 7.45 16.55
C TYR A 204 7.49 7.56 15.26
N PHE A 205 6.90 7.34 14.10
CA PHE A 205 7.59 7.47 12.83
C PHE A 205 7.96 8.95 12.56
N ILE A 206 6.99 9.86 12.68
CA ILE A 206 7.23 11.29 12.42
C ILE A 206 8.16 11.92 13.48
N GLN A 207 8.09 11.51 14.75
CA GLN A 207 9.02 12.00 15.79
C GLN A 207 10.45 11.59 15.44
N LYS A 208 10.70 10.34 15.03
CA LYS A 208 12.06 9.88 14.68
C LYS A 208 12.60 10.58 13.43
N LYS A 209 11.72 11.12 12.58
CA LYS A 209 12.08 11.99 11.45
C LYS A 209 12.26 13.46 11.84
N HIS A 210 12.20 13.80 13.14
CA HIS A 210 12.38 15.15 13.68
C HIS A 210 11.27 16.12 13.26
N PHE A 211 10.13 15.61 12.80
CA PHE A 211 9.02 16.43 12.27
C PHE A 211 8.09 16.97 13.35
N LEU A 212 8.29 16.58 14.61
CA LEU A 212 7.56 17.10 15.76
C LEU A 212 8.45 18.09 16.51
N GLY A 213 8.68 19.26 15.90
CA GLY A 213 9.50 20.33 16.48
C GLY A 213 10.97 19.95 16.69
N GLY A 214 11.52 19.03 15.88
CA GLY A 214 12.87 18.51 16.07
C GLY A 214 12.99 17.40 17.13
N ASN A 215 11.90 17.07 17.83
CA ASN A 215 11.91 16.20 18.98
C ASN A 215 11.74 14.71 18.61
N VAL A 216 12.78 13.91 18.83
CA VAL A 216 12.81 12.46 18.57
C VAL A 216 12.15 11.60 19.66
N ASN A 217 11.78 12.21 20.77
CA ASN A 217 11.16 11.60 21.94
C ASN A 217 9.77 12.18 22.24
N TYR A 218 9.20 12.95 21.30
CA TYR A 218 7.95 13.68 21.44
C TYR A 218 6.83 12.88 22.11
N LEU A 219 6.53 11.67 21.65
CA LEU A 219 5.43 10.86 22.20
C LEU A 219 5.65 10.54 23.69
N ALA A 220 6.88 10.19 24.08
CA ALA A 220 7.20 9.85 25.46
C ALA A 220 7.18 11.08 26.38
N GLU A 221 7.54 12.25 25.85
CA GLU A 221 7.48 13.51 26.59
C GLU A 221 6.04 14.00 26.74
N GLN A 222 5.24 13.93 25.68
CA GLN A 222 3.82 14.29 25.74
C GLN A 222 3.01 13.39 26.68
N LEU A 223 3.30 12.08 26.71
CA LEU A 223 2.68 11.15 27.65
C LEU A 223 3.05 11.43 29.12
N LYS A 224 4.21 12.05 29.38
CA LYS A 224 4.61 12.48 30.73
C LYS A 224 3.99 13.81 31.13
N GLU A 225 3.81 14.72 30.17
CA GLU A 225 3.21 16.04 30.39
C GLU A 225 1.69 15.97 30.55
N HIS A 226 1.05 14.97 29.95
CA HIS A 226 -0.39 14.72 30.04
C HIS A 226 -0.64 13.31 30.60
N PRO A 227 -0.34 13.05 31.89
CA PRO A 227 -0.80 11.84 32.55
C PRO A 227 -2.32 11.96 32.64
N GLY A 228 -3.04 11.41 31.66
CA GLY A 228 -4.48 11.54 31.60
C GLY A 228 -5.11 11.08 32.91
N GLU A 229 -5.94 11.92 33.51
CA GLU A 229 -7.03 11.39 34.34
C GLU A 229 -7.88 10.54 33.38
N ASP A 230 -8.28 9.33 33.80
CA ASP A 230 -9.07 8.36 33.02
C ASP A 230 -10.47 8.90 32.65
N THR A 231 -10.52 9.94 31.82
CA THR A 231 -11.74 10.62 31.37
C THR A 231 -11.72 10.74 29.85
N PHE A 232 -11.46 9.63 29.17
CA PHE A 232 -11.86 9.47 27.77
C PHE A 232 -12.93 8.38 27.77
N TYR A 233 -14.16 8.75 27.38
CA TYR A 233 -15.39 7.93 27.30
C TYR A 233 -16.33 7.93 28.52
N LEU A 234 -16.99 9.07 28.76
CA LEU A 234 -18.40 9.09 29.19
C LEU A 234 -19.11 10.28 28.53
N ALA A 235 -19.81 10.02 27.43
CA ALA A 235 -20.92 10.82 26.90
C ALA A 235 -21.91 9.89 26.20
#